data_AF-A0A7S1JW63-F1
#
_entry.id   AF-A0A7S1JW63-F1
#
_cell.length_a   1.000
_cell.length_b   1.000
_cell.length_c   1.000
_cell.angle_alpha   90.00
_cell.angle_beta   90.00
_cell.angle_gamma   90.00
#
_symmetry.space_group_name_H-M   'P 1'
#
loop_
_entity.id
_entity.type
_entity.pdbx_description
1 polymer ?
#
loop_
_entity_poly.entity_id
_entity_poly.type
_entity_poly.pdbx_seq_one_letter_code
_entity_poly.pdbx_strand_id
1 'polypeptide(L)'
;MADIQRFAEEHGHNVNFFNPEPPAAPTADGVAANGGGGGGKKAATSAAAAPGQESTLGMTATKDGNYPEWFQQVCRGAELIEYTDVSGCYVIRARATYVWKRVQRFFTDLIEEKGVVEELYPMFVSSAALHKEAHHLEGFAPEVAWLGSTGPEPFDPEKPDGKGKPLKECIALRPTSETIMYPQWAKWVRSHRDLPIKINQWCNVVRWEFKQPTPFIRTREFYWQEGHTAHATDKEAEDWMWMILDFYRRVYEELLAVPVVPGVKSEGEKFPGGKITSTVEAYMPNGRAVQAATSHHLGDNFSKIYEIVFDAADGVTRSFVHQTSWGLTTRSVGVAVMVHSDDKGLVLPPKVAMGQVVLIPIPYQSKSGENPAEAAKRNEEIRDKCERLAAELKRADYFEGDSNKYWKIRAYADTRQDKTPGWKYNEWELKGVPVRIELGPKDYDKQEVVLVRRDTGEKIKGVKWTDLTARVPALLREIQDNLFVQAKKKLDDAIVKVTKWEEVTPALNQRKIVLAPWCQEEETEDEIKKRTTEEAAQTLANEQATQPAAAAAAAAGEGEEEYAAPALTGAAKPLCILTDDDPRRPPLTEDTKCFLTGKAARCWALFGRSY
;
A
#
# COMPACT_ATOMS: atom_id res chain seq x y z
N MET A 1 13.37 14.27 30.59
CA MET A 1 12.97 15.65 30.91
C MET A 1 13.80 16.23 32.05
N ALA A 2 13.88 15.58 33.22
CA ALA A 2 14.65 16.08 34.36
C ALA A 2 16.16 16.29 34.07
N ASP A 3 16.78 15.44 33.25
CA ASP A 3 18.22 15.57 32.97
C ASP A 3 18.56 16.72 32.00
N ILE A 4 17.65 17.05 31.08
CA ILE A 4 17.79 18.19 30.16
C ILE A 4 17.57 19.51 30.88
N GLN A 5 16.62 19.56 31.80
CA GLN A 5 16.38 20.73 32.64
C GLN A 5 17.62 21.06 33.49
N ARG A 6 18.18 20.04 34.15
CA ARG A 6 19.37 20.20 35.00
C ARG A 6 20.58 20.71 34.22
N PHE A 7 20.81 20.16 33.03
CA PHE A 7 21.89 20.61 32.14
C PHE A 7 21.74 22.09 31.73
N ALA A 8 20.52 22.53 31.42
CA ALA A 8 20.27 23.91 31.00
C ALA A 8 20.44 24.91 32.16
N GLU A 9 19.97 24.56 33.36
CA GLU A 9 20.11 25.39 34.56
C GLU A 9 21.59 25.51 35.00
N GLU A 10 22.37 24.42 34.91
CA GLU A 10 23.82 24.42 35.20
C GLU A 10 24.64 25.33 34.26
N HIS A 11 24.11 25.64 33.08
CA HIS A 11 24.74 26.54 32.10
C HIS A 11 24.10 27.94 32.09
N GLY A 12 23.36 28.30 33.14
CA GLY A 12 22.82 29.64 33.34
C GLY A 12 21.59 29.96 32.49
N HIS A 13 20.92 28.95 31.95
CA HIS A 13 19.67 29.13 31.19
C HIS A 13 18.45 28.81 32.06
N ASN A 14 17.48 29.71 32.09
CA ASN A 14 16.18 29.46 32.72
C ASN A 14 15.28 28.65 31.79
N VAL A 15 14.76 27.52 32.27
CA VAL A 15 13.86 26.64 31.52
C VAL A 15 12.42 26.97 31.88
N ASN A 16 11.65 27.49 30.93
CA ASN A 16 10.21 27.71 31.08
C ASN A 16 9.42 26.61 30.36
N PHE A 17 8.55 25.93 31.11
CA PHE A 17 7.62 24.95 30.54
C PHE A 17 6.31 25.63 30.15
N PHE A 18 5.95 25.58 28.87
CA PHE A 18 4.63 25.96 28.42
C PHE A 18 3.73 24.73 28.40
N ASN A 19 2.64 24.78 29.15
CA ASN A 19 1.55 23.83 29.03
C ASN A 19 0.56 24.45 28.04
N PRO A 20 0.47 24.00 26.78
CA PRO A 20 -0.53 24.54 25.88
C PRO A 20 -1.91 24.20 26.44
N GLU A 21 -2.77 25.21 26.58
CA GLU A 21 -4.18 24.97 26.90
C GLU A 21 -4.79 24.06 25.81
N PRO A 22 -5.67 23.11 26.17
CA PRO A 22 -6.38 22.33 25.18
C PRO A 22 -7.18 23.28 24.28
N PRO A 23 -7.26 23.02 22.96
CA PRO A 23 -8.02 23.87 22.06
C PRO A 23 -9.47 23.98 22.54
N ALA A 24 -9.99 25.21 22.57
CA ALA A 24 -11.39 25.47 22.85
C ALA A 24 -12.27 24.68 21.87
N ALA A 25 -13.29 24.01 22.40
CA ALA A 25 -14.28 23.32 21.58
C ALA A 25 -14.90 24.31 20.57
N PRO A 26 -15.14 23.91 19.31
CA PRO A 26 -15.73 24.79 18.31
C PRO A 26 -17.10 25.29 18.80
N THR A 27 -17.25 26.61 18.86
CA THR A 27 -18.52 27.28 19.12
C THR A 27 -19.46 27.00 17.96
N ALA A 28 -20.56 26.31 18.25
CA ALA A 28 -21.65 26.09 17.31
C ALA A 28 -22.41 27.41 17.11
N ASP A 29 -22.03 28.19 16.10
CA ASP A 29 -22.87 29.22 15.53
C ASP A 29 -23.03 28.94 14.04
N GLY A 30 -24.27 28.63 13.62
CA GLY A 30 -24.59 28.50 12.20
C GLY A 30 -25.62 27.44 11.81
N VAL A 31 -26.62 27.11 12.63
CA VAL A 31 -27.86 26.50 12.12
C VAL A 31 -29.07 27.14 12.78
N ALA A 32 -29.90 27.74 11.94
CA ALA A 32 -31.11 28.46 12.32
C ALA A 32 -32.10 27.56 13.07
N ALA A 33 -32.68 28.15 14.11
CA ALA A 33 -33.69 27.58 14.97
C ALA A 33 -34.97 27.22 14.21
N ASN A 34 -35.56 26.07 14.55
CA ASN A 34 -37.01 25.92 14.57
C ASN A 34 -37.41 25.42 15.97
N GLY A 35 -38.15 26.28 16.68
CA GLY A 35 -38.48 26.12 18.08
C GLY A 35 -39.68 25.20 18.34
N GLY A 36 -39.65 24.57 19.51
CA GLY A 36 -40.77 23.87 20.12
C GLY A 36 -40.39 23.45 21.54
N GLY A 37 -40.69 24.31 22.52
CA GLY A 37 -40.25 24.17 23.91
C GLY A 37 -41.07 23.20 24.77
N GLY A 38 -40.50 22.82 25.92
CA GLY A 38 -41.22 22.11 26.97
C GLY A 38 -40.37 21.59 28.13
N GLY A 39 -40.12 22.45 29.13
CA GLY A 39 -40.18 22.15 30.59
C GLY A 39 -39.35 21.01 31.20
N GLY A 40 -38.36 21.38 32.03
CA GLY A 40 -37.42 20.45 32.68
C GLY A 40 -37.87 19.74 33.96
N LYS A 41 -36.99 18.85 34.44
CA LYS A 41 -36.73 18.55 35.87
C LYS A 41 -35.44 17.73 36.02
N LYS A 42 -34.53 18.21 36.88
CA LYS A 42 -33.33 17.47 37.35
C LYS A 42 -33.75 16.34 38.29
N ALA A 43 -33.18 15.15 38.10
CA ALA A 43 -33.02 14.15 39.15
C ALA A 43 -31.74 13.34 38.90
N ALA A 44 -30.81 13.43 39.84
CA ALA A 44 -29.64 12.57 39.90
C ALA A 44 -30.07 11.20 40.45
N THR A 45 -29.81 10.12 39.70
CA THR A 45 -29.77 8.75 40.24
C THR A 45 -28.78 7.92 39.44
N SER A 46 -28.01 7.14 40.19
CA SER A 46 -26.95 6.21 39.79
C SER A 46 -27.39 5.22 38.71
N ALA A 47 -26.69 5.21 37.58
CA ALA A 47 -26.85 4.18 36.55
C ALA A 47 -25.90 3.01 36.81
N ALA A 48 -26.46 1.88 37.22
CA ALA A 48 -25.86 0.57 37.06
C ALA A 48 -25.64 0.30 35.56
N ALA A 49 -24.49 -0.28 35.21
CA ALA A 49 -24.14 -0.62 33.85
C ALA A 49 -25.14 -1.62 33.24
N ALA A 50 -25.77 -1.23 32.13
CA ALA A 50 -26.57 -2.13 31.31
C ALA A 50 -25.65 -3.04 30.46
N PRO A 51 -26.01 -4.32 30.25
CA PRO A 51 -25.25 -5.23 29.40
C PRO A 51 -25.53 -4.91 27.93
N GLY A 52 -24.47 -4.68 27.13
CA GLY A 52 -24.57 -4.54 25.67
C GLY A 52 -24.11 -3.22 25.07
N GLN A 53 -23.06 -2.57 25.61
CA GLN A 53 -22.30 -1.62 24.80
C GLN A 53 -21.41 -2.40 23.82
N GLU A 54 -21.91 -2.60 22.60
CA GLU A 54 -21.04 -2.93 21.47
C GLU A 54 -19.92 -1.87 21.39
N SER A 55 -18.68 -2.33 21.36
CA SER A 55 -17.54 -1.45 21.21
C SER A 55 -17.62 -0.74 19.86
N THR A 56 -17.55 0.59 19.85
CA THR A 56 -17.38 1.43 18.64
C THR A 56 -16.06 1.18 17.89
N LEU A 57 -15.23 0.24 18.35
CA LEU A 57 -13.98 -0.20 17.74
C LEU A 57 -14.15 -1.31 16.68
N GLY A 58 -15.36 -1.88 16.53
CA GLY A 58 -15.59 -2.99 15.58
C GLY A 58 -15.73 -2.53 14.13
N MET A 59 -15.42 -3.44 13.19
CA MET A 59 -15.77 -3.26 11.77
C MET A 59 -17.28 -3.47 11.61
N THR A 60 -17.95 -2.54 10.91
CA THR A 60 -19.38 -2.65 10.58
C THR A 60 -19.61 -3.09 9.14
N ALA A 61 -18.67 -2.78 8.25
CA ALA A 61 -18.65 -3.30 6.89
C ALA A 61 -17.86 -4.61 6.82
N THR A 62 -18.36 -5.57 6.03
CA THR A 62 -17.65 -6.82 5.74
C THR A 62 -16.93 -6.74 4.41
N LYS A 63 -15.81 -7.46 4.30
CA LYS A 63 -14.97 -7.50 3.10
C LYS A 63 -15.74 -7.95 1.86
N ASP A 64 -16.63 -8.93 2.01
CA ASP A 64 -17.43 -9.45 0.88
C ASP A 64 -18.71 -8.64 0.61
N GLY A 65 -19.22 -7.89 1.60
CA GLY A 65 -20.45 -7.11 1.50
C GLY A 65 -20.24 -5.70 0.95
N ASN A 66 -19.42 -4.89 1.63
CA ASN A 66 -19.09 -3.52 1.22
C ASN A 66 -17.57 -3.32 1.28
N TYR A 67 -16.89 -3.76 0.22
CA TYR A 67 -15.43 -3.75 0.15
C TYR A 67 -14.80 -2.35 0.27
N PRO A 68 -15.32 -1.29 -0.40
CA PRO A 68 -14.77 0.06 -0.24
C PRO A 68 -14.85 0.57 1.21
N GLU A 69 -16.02 0.47 1.85
CA GLU A 69 -16.18 0.93 3.24
C GLU A 69 -15.38 0.06 4.21
N TRP A 70 -15.35 -1.26 4.01
CA TRP A 70 -14.50 -2.17 4.78
C TRP A 70 -13.02 -1.74 4.72
N PHE A 71 -12.50 -1.46 3.53
CA PHE A 71 -11.10 -1.04 3.39
C PHE A 71 -10.81 0.29 4.10
N GLN A 72 -11.73 1.26 4.02
CA GLN A 72 -11.61 2.53 4.74
C GLN A 72 -11.67 2.34 6.27
N GLN A 73 -12.55 1.45 6.76
CA GLN A 73 -12.64 1.13 8.18
C GLN A 73 -11.39 0.42 8.68
N VAL A 74 -10.83 -0.53 7.93
CA VAL A 74 -9.54 -1.16 8.28
C VAL A 74 -8.43 -0.12 8.37
N CYS A 75 -8.33 0.77 7.38
CA CYS A 75 -7.28 1.80 7.35
C CYS A 75 -7.38 2.79 8.51
N ARG A 76 -8.61 3.23 8.88
CA ARG A 76 -8.85 4.13 10.02
C ARG A 76 -8.70 3.42 11.36
N GLY A 77 -9.38 2.28 11.54
CA GLY A 77 -9.41 1.52 12.78
C GLY A 77 -8.04 0.97 13.19
N ALA A 78 -7.19 0.61 12.23
CA ALA A 78 -5.82 0.18 12.49
C ALA A 78 -4.81 1.34 12.63
N GLU A 79 -5.28 2.60 12.54
CA GLU A 79 -4.46 3.82 12.60
C GLU A 79 -3.38 3.85 11.51
N LEU A 80 -3.73 3.47 10.27
CA LEU A 80 -2.82 3.51 9.12
C LEU A 80 -2.78 4.89 8.46
N ILE A 81 -3.93 5.56 8.39
CA ILE A 81 -4.06 6.90 7.78
C ILE A 81 -4.88 7.84 8.66
N GLU A 82 -4.78 9.13 8.36
CA GLU A 82 -5.77 10.16 8.70
C GLU A 82 -6.19 10.88 7.42
N TYR A 83 -7.47 11.23 7.30
CA TYR A 83 -7.96 12.06 6.19
C TYR A 83 -7.57 13.52 6.43
N THR A 84 -7.21 14.23 5.36
CA THR A 84 -6.94 15.67 5.41
C THR A 84 -8.09 16.45 4.79
N ASP A 85 -8.06 17.77 4.95
CA ASP A 85 -8.95 18.71 4.27
C ASP A 85 -8.67 18.81 2.76
N VAL A 86 -7.51 18.31 2.30
CA VAL A 86 -7.18 18.20 0.88
C VAL A 86 -7.55 16.81 0.36
N SER A 87 -8.60 16.76 -0.48
CA SER A 87 -9.04 15.51 -1.11
C SER A 87 -7.88 14.80 -1.84
N GLY A 88 -7.77 13.50 -1.62
CA GLY A 88 -6.72 12.65 -2.18
C GLY A 88 -5.36 12.74 -1.49
N CYS A 89 -5.24 13.52 -0.41
CA CYS A 89 -4.06 13.58 0.45
C CYS A 89 -4.38 12.99 1.84
N TYR A 90 -3.46 12.17 2.36
CA TYR A 90 -3.65 11.44 3.60
C TYR A 90 -2.41 11.54 4.48
N VAL A 91 -2.60 11.72 5.79
CA VAL A 91 -1.49 11.55 6.73
C VAL A 91 -1.21 10.06 6.84
N ILE A 92 -0.03 9.61 6.42
CA ILE A 92 0.41 8.23 6.63
C ILE A 92 0.93 8.11 8.07
N ARG A 93 0.18 7.41 8.92
CA ARG A 93 0.48 7.29 10.35
C ARG A 93 1.56 6.23 10.62
N ALA A 94 2.10 6.24 11.83
CA ALA A 94 3.29 5.48 12.22
C ALA A 94 3.29 3.99 11.82
N ARG A 95 2.15 3.30 11.89
CA ARG A 95 2.04 1.89 11.51
C ARG A 95 2.24 1.66 10.01
N ALA A 96 1.60 2.47 9.17
CA ALA A 96 1.79 2.42 7.73
C ALA A 96 3.18 2.95 7.31
N THR A 97 3.66 4.03 7.94
CA THR A 97 5.04 4.52 7.75
C THR A 97 6.06 3.46 8.08
N TYR A 98 5.83 2.67 9.13
CA TYR A 98 6.71 1.56 9.49
C TYR A 98 6.75 0.54 8.36
N VAL A 99 5.61 0.05 7.86
CA VAL A 99 5.56 -0.86 6.70
C VAL A 99 6.33 -0.29 5.50
N TRP A 100 6.10 0.97 5.16
CA TRP A 100 6.80 1.64 4.06
C TRP A 100 8.31 1.72 4.28
N LYS A 101 8.79 2.05 5.48
CA LYS A 101 10.23 2.04 5.80
C LYS A 101 10.85 0.64 5.72
N ARG A 102 10.06 -0.42 5.90
CA ARG A 102 10.53 -1.80 5.77
C ARG A 102 10.70 -2.17 4.29
N VAL A 103 9.76 -1.73 3.44
CA VAL A 103 9.87 -1.80 1.98
C VAL A 103 11.11 -1.04 1.51
N GLN A 104 11.28 0.21 1.99
CA GLN A 104 12.44 1.04 1.68
C GLN A 104 13.76 0.32 1.94
N ARG A 105 13.98 -0.15 3.17
CA ARG A 105 15.22 -0.82 3.55
C ARG A 105 15.49 -2.08 2.74
N PHE A 106 14.46 -2.92 2.59
CA PHE A 106 14.59 -4.18 1.86
C PHE A 106 14.99 -3.93 0.41
N PHE A 107 14.35 -2.96 -0.24
CA PHE A 107 14.62 -2.67 -1.63
C PHE A 107 15.92 -1.88 -1.84
N THR A 108 16.25 -0.92 -0.96
CA THR A 108 17.55 -0.24 -0.94
C THR A 108 18.70 -1.25 -0.82
N ASP A 109 18.60 -2.22 0.09
CA ASP A 109 19.61 -3.27 0.24
C ASP A 109 19.85 -4.04 -1.08
N LEU A 110 18.79 -4.35 -1.84
CA LEU A 110 18.90 -5.07 -3.12
C LEU A 110 19.58 -4.25 -4.22
N ILE A 111 19.24 -2.97 -4.34
CA ILE A 111 19.77 -2.11 -5.40
C ILE A 111 21.20 -1.64 -5.08
N GLU A 112 21.54 -1.41 -3.81
CA GLU A 112 22.91 -1.06 -3.39
C GLU A 112 23.89 -2.21 -3.67
N GLU A 113 23.46 -3.46 -3.51
CA GLU A 113 24.27 -4.63 -3.89
C GLU A 113 24.65 -4.62 -5.39
N LYS A 114 23.84 -3.97 -6.23
CA LYS A 114 24.08 -3.83 -7.68
C LYS A 114 24.76 -2.51 -8.07
N GLY A 115 25.22 -1.76 -7.07
CA GLY A 115 25.94 -0.50 -7.24
C GLY A 115 25.04 0.68 -7.62
N VAL A 116 23.74 0.61 -7.32
CA VAL A 116 22.85 1.78 -7.42
C VAL A 116 23.15 2.73 -6.27
N VAL A 117 23.24 4.02 -6.56
CA VAL A 117 23.47 5.07 -5.57
C VAL A 117 22.23 5.95 -5.42
N GLU A 118 22.00 6.45 -4.21
CA GLU A 118 20.89 7.38 -3.94
C GLU A 118 21.31 8.84 -4.19
N GLU A 119 20.50 9.58 -4.93
CA GLU A 119 20.62 11.02 -5.13
C GLU A 119 19.29 11.72 -4.80
N LEU A 120 19.31 13.04 -4.64
CA LEU A 120 18.11 13.84 -4.35
C LEU A 120 17.94 14.93 -5.39
N TYR A 121 16.86 14.85 -6.14
CA TYR A 121 16.47 15.88 -7.11
C TYR A 121 15.37 16.79 -6.54
N PRO A 122 15.33 18.08 -6.94
CA PRO A 122 14.31 19.02 -6.50
C PRO A 122 12.89 18.56 -6.83
N MET A 123 11.92 18.98 -6.01
CA MET A 123 10.49 18.74 -6.26
C MET A 123 9.93 19.62 -7.39
N PHE A 124 10.55 20.77 -7.64
CA PHE A 124 10.06 21.77 -8.57
C PHE A 124 10.60 21.56 -9.98
N VAL A 125 9.73 21.65 -10.97
CA VAL A 125 10.05 21.51 -12.40
C VAL A 125 9.61 22.76 -13.15
N SER A 126 10.49 23.34 -13.96
CA SER A 126 10.11 24.48 -14.82
C SER A 126 9.10 24.04 -15.87
N SER A 127 8.17 24.93 -16.24
CA SER A 127 7.22 24.69 -17.34
C SER A 127 7.92 24.29 -18.64
N ALA A 128 9.02 24.95 -19.00
CA ALA A 128 9.79 24.66 -20.21
C ALA A 128 10.31 23.21 -20.27
N ALA A 129 10.74 22.65 -19.14
CA ALA A 129 11.25 21.28 -19.07
C ALA A 129 10.15 20.23 -19.31
N LEU A 130 8.93 20.44 -18.80
CA LEU A 130 7.78 19.54 -19.00
C LEU A 130 7.27 19.57 -20.45
N HIS A 131 7.20 20.74 -21.08
CA HIS A 131 6.74 20.84 -22.47
C HIS A 131 7.68 20.13 -23.44
N LYS A 132 8.99 20.02 -23.12
CA LYS A 132 9.95 19.29 -23.95
C LYS A 132 9.55 17.82 -24.14
N GLU A 133 9.00 17.15 -23.12
CA GLU A 133 8.53 15.76 -23.26
C GLU A 133 7.21 15.66 -24.01
N ALA A 134 6.25 16.53 -23.70
CA ALA A 134 4.92 16.52 -24.32
C ALA A 134 4.97 16.68 -25.86
N HIS A 135 5.97 17.41 -26.38
CA HIS A 135 6.17 17.55 -27.83
C HIS A 135 6.76 16.30 -28.50
N HIS A 136 7.37 15.39 -27.75
CA HIS A 136 8.05 14.21 -28.29
C HIS A 136 7.34 12.89 -27.94
N LEU A 137 6.37 12.92 -27.02
CA LEU A 137 5.58 11.76 -26.58
C LEU A 137 4.09 12.01 -26.83
N GLU A 138 3.58 11.50 -27.95
CA GLU A 138 2.14 11.53 -28.24
C GLU A 138 1.34 10.86 -27.10
N GLY A 139 0.28 11.53 -26.65
CA GLY A 139 -0.59 11.04 -25.56
C GLY A 139 -0.10 11.32 -24.13
N PHE A 140 1.08 11.95 -23.94
CA PHE A 140 1.56 12.32 -22.61
C PHE A 140 0.95 13.65 -22.14
N ALA A 141 -0.17 13.57 -21.39
CA ALA A 141 -0.76 14.69 -20.67
C ALA A 141 -0.54 14.50 -19.16
N PRO A 142 0.54 15.04 -18.58
CA PRO A 142 0.80 14.83 -17.17
C PRO A 142 -0.27 15.57 -16.33
N GLU A 143 -0.80 14.89 -15.32
CA GLU A 143 -1.73 15.47 -14.33
C GLU A 143 -0.94 16.36 -13.35
N VAL A 144 -0.48 17.51 -13.84
CA VAL A 144 0.47 18.38 -13.14
C VAL A 144 -0.23 19.37 -12.21
N ALA A 145 0.29 19.48 -10.98
CA ALA A 145 -0.04 20.58 -10.08
C ALA A 145 0.90 21.78 -10.33
N TRP A 146 0.34 22.93 -10.68
CA TRP A 146 1.07 24.16 -11.00
C TRP A 146 1.08 25.15 -9.84
N LEU A 147 2.26 25.73 -9.59
CA LEU A 147 2.47 26.86 -8.71
C LEU A 147 2.65 28.12 -9.57
N GLY A 148 1.73 29.08 -9.41
CA GLY A 148 1.70 30.33 -10.18
C GLY A 148 1.94 31.60 -9.38
N SER A 149 1.97 31.55 -8.04
CA SER A 149 2.11 32.74 -7.20
C SER A 149 2.79 32.48 -5.86
N THR A 150 3.21 33.56 -5.19
CA THR A 150 3.86 33.57 -3.87
C THR A 150 3.29 34.70 -3.00
N GLY A 151 3.34 34.59 -1.68
CA GLY A 151 2.83 35.61 -0.77
C GLY A 151 1.96 34.99 0.33
N PRO A 152 1.43 35.81 1.26
CA PRO A 152 0.57 35.34 2.34
C PRO A 152 -0.85 34.96 1.86
N GLU A 153 -1.20 35.28 0.62
CA GLU A 153 -2.45 34.91 -0.05
C GLU A 153 -2.17 34.59 -1.53
N PRO A 154 -3.02 33.81 -2.21
CA PRO A 154 -2.90 33.58 -3.65
C PRO A 154 -2.94 34.89 -4.44
N PHE A 155 -2.21 34.96 -5.56
CA PHE A 155 -2.36 36.08 -6.48
C PHE A 155 -3.77 36.07 -7.10
N ASP A 156 -4.46 37.19 -6.97
CA ASP A 156 -5.77 37.44 -7.57
C ASP A 156 -5.57 38.46 -8.72
N PRO A 157 -5.76 38.05 -10.00
CA PRO A 157 -5.64 38.96 -11.14
C PRO A 157 -6.59 40.16 -11.07
N GLU A 158 -7.72 40.03 -10.36
CA GLU A 158 -8.69 41.12 -10.16
C GLU A 158 -8.25 42.10 -9.05
N LYS A 159 -7.26 41.72 -8.23
CA LYS A 159 -6.67 42.54 -7.16
C LYS A 159 -5.15 42.57 -7.29
N PRO A 160 -4.60 43.25 -8.31
CA PRO A 160 -3.16 43.28 -8.57
C PRO A 160 -2.34 43.94 -7.44
N ASP A 161 -2.95 44.79 -6.62
CA ASP A 161 -2.35 45.39 -5.43
C ASP A 161 -2.47 44.50 -4.17
N GLY A 162 -2.97 43.27 -4.32
CA GLY A 162 -3.04 42.26 -3.26
C GLY A 162 -1.66 41.85 -2.74
N LYS A 163 -1.64 41.06 -1.66
CA LYS A 163 -0.39 40.60 -1.05
C LYS A 163 0.23 39.41 -1.80
N GLY A 164 -0.56 38.71 -2.62
CA GLY A 164 -0.08 37.68 -3.54
C GLY A 164 0.68 38.30 -4.72
N LYS A 165 1.80 37.68 -5.10
CA LYS A 165 2.65 38.09 -6.23
C LYS A 165 2.73 36.95 -7.24
N PRO A 166 2.47 37.20 -8.53
CA PRO A 166 2.58 36.17 -9.56
C PRO A 166 4.06 35.79 -9.74
N LEU A 167 4.30 34.52 -10.07
CA LEU A 167 5.62 34.09 -10.51
C LEU A 167 5.89 34.57 -11.94
N LYS A 168 7.16 34.85 -12.26
CA LYS A 168 7.57 35.19 -13.63
C LYS A 168 7.28 34.06 -14.61
N GLU A 169 7.47 32.82 -14.15
CA GLU A 169 7.15 31.60 -14.87
C GLU A 169 6.47 30.64 -13.90
N CYS A 170 5.40 29.97 -14.34
CA CYS A 170 4.77 28.91 -13.56
C CYS A 170 5.72 27.73 -13.39
N ILE A 171 5.74 27.17 -12.18
CA ILE A 171 6.57 26.03 -11.81
C ILE A 171 5.64 24.87 -11.46
N ALA A 172 5.96 23.66 -11.86
CA ALA A 172 5.21 22.46 -11.55
C ALA A 172 5.78 21.74 -10.33
N LEU A 173 4.92 21.05 -9.58
CA LEU A 173 5.35 19.96 -8.71
C LEU A 173 5.62 18.73 -9.57
N ARG A 174 6.70 17.99 -9.29
CA ARG A 174 7.08 16.82 -10.07
C ARG A 174 5.96 15.76 -10.12
N PRO A 175 5.52 15.32 -11.32
CA PRO A 175 4.73 14.11 -11.48
C PRO A 175 5.61 12.86 -11.66
N THR A 176 6.88 13.09 -12.03
CA THR A 176 8.00 12.16 -12.25
C THR A 176 9.28 12.98 -12.50
N SER A 177 10.47 12.39 -12.41
CA SER A 177 11.74 13.15 -12.42
C SER A 177 12.58 13.06 -13.71
N GLU A 178 12.13 12.41 -14.78
CA GLU A 178 12.83 12.33 -16.07
C GLU A 178 13.29 13.72 -16.57
N THR A 179 12.35 14.68 -16.63
CA THR A 179 12.63 16.09 -16.99
C THR A 179 13.62 16.82 -16.10
N ILE A 180 13.84 16.34 -14.88
CA ILE A 180 14.73 16.95 -13.88
C ILE A 180 16.13 16.33 -13.97
N MET A 181 16.19 15.00 -14.10
CA MET A 181 17.41 14.20 -14.05
C MET A 181 18.18 14.25 -15.39
N TYR A 182 17.48 13.99 -16.48
CA TYR A 182 18.10 13.76 -17.80
C TYR A 182 18.88 14.96 -18.37
N PRO A 183 18.46 16.22 -18.16
CA PRO A 183 19.29 17.38 -18.51
C PRO A 183 20.63 17.44 -17.76
N GLN A 184 20.73 16.88 -16.56
CA GLN A 184 22.00 16.82 -15.84
C GLN A 184 22.89 15.71 -16.40
N TRP A 185 22.30 14.56 -16.73
CA TRP A 185 23.04 13.44 -17.31
C TRP A 185 23.65 13.78 -18.66
N ALA A 186 22.96 14.58 -19.49
CA ALA A 186 23.51 15.13 -20.73
C ALA A 186 24.78 15.99 -20.51
N LYS A 187 24.97 16.54 -19.30
CA LYS A 187 26.18 17.28 -18.92
C LYS A 187 27.26 16.36 -18.36
N TRP A 188 26.88 15.28 -17.69
CA TRP A 188 27.80 14.38 -17.00
C TRP A 188 28.40 13.33 -17.93
N VAL A 189 27.58 12.76 -18.82
CA VAL A 189 28.00 11.72 -19.75
C VAL A 189 28.83 12.32 -20.89
N ARG A 190 30.02 11.77 -21.10
CA ARG A 190 30.93 12.12 -22.19
C ARG A 190 31.48 10.90 -22.91
N SER A 191 31.82 9.84 -22.18
CA SER A 191 32.46 8.63 -22.70
C SER A 191 31.80 7.37 -22.15
N HIS A 192 32.01 6.24 -22.81
CA HIS A 192 31.60 4.90 -22.32
C HIS A 192 32.08 4.60 -20.89
N ARG A 193 33.14 5.28 -20.42
CA ARG A 193 33.67 5.14 -19.05
C ARG A 193 32.78 5.77 -17.96
N ASP A 194 31.88 6.67 -18.35
CA ASP A 194 30.90 7.29 -17.45
C ASP A 194 29.67 6.39 -17.25
N LEU A 195 29.60 5.26 -17.97
CA LEU A 195 28.49 4.32 -17.97
C LEU A 195 28.89 3.01 -17.26
N PRO A 196 27.94 2.32 -16.60
CA PRO A 196 26.55 2.70 -16.47
C PRO A 196 26.30 3.74 -15.37
N ILE A 197 25.37 4.67 -15.61
CA ILE A 197 24.78 5.49 -14.54
C ILE A 197 23.67 4.69 -13.88
N LYS A 198 23.64 4.65 -12.54
CA LYS A 198 22.66 3.90 -11.75
C LYS A 198 22.21 4.72 -10.54
N ILE A 199 21.12 5.48 -10.69
CA ILE A 199 20.67 6.42 -9.66
C ILE A 199 19.27 6.04 -9.18
N ASN A 200 19.05 6.18 -7.88
CA ASN A 200 17.78 6.00 -7.20
C ASN A 200 17.42 7.26 -6.38
N GLN A 201 16.13 7.53 -6.21
CA GLN A 201 15.67 8.45 -5.16
C GLN A 201 14.37 7.98 -4.48
N TRP A 202 14.30 8.18 -3.17
CA TRP A 202 13.06 8.05 -2.39
C TRP A 202 12.44 9.41 -2.17
N CYS A 203 11.22 9.59 -2.63
CA CYS A 203 10.67 10.93 -2.77
C CYS A 203 9.12 10.89 -2.76
N ASN A 204 8.48 12.06 -2.60
CA ASN A 204 7.04 12.21 -2.82
C ASN A 204 6.76 12.82 -4.20
N VAL A 205 5.61 12.47 -4.76
CA VAL A 205 5.13 12.89 -6.08
C VAL A 205 3.72 13.43 -5.96
N VAL A 206 3.41 14.41 -6.80
CA VAL A 206 2.06 14.96 -6.93
C VAL A 206 1.53 14.69 -8.33
N ARG A 207 0.39 14.01 -8.41
CA ARG A 207 -0.42 13.83 -9.62
C ARG A 207 -1.85 14.24 -9.32
N TRP A 208 -2.33 15.28 -9.98
CA TRP A 208 -3.64 15.88 -9.70
C TRP A 208 -4.77 15.14 -10.43
N GLU A 209 -4.94 13.87 -10.10
CA GLU A 209 -5.93 13.00 -10.73
C GLU A 209 -7.37 13.43 -10.38
N PHE A 210 -8.24 13.38 -11.39
CA PHE A 210 -9.68 13.65 -11.30
C PHE A 210 -10.51 12.44 -10.85
N LYS A 211 -9.97 11.22 -10.94
CA LYS A 211 -10.66 10.03 -10.45
C LYS A 211 -10.69 10.00 -8.93
N GLN A 212 -11.69 9.29 -8.40
CA GLN A 212 -11.90 9.15 -6.97
C GLN A 212 -10.66 8.57 -6.27
N PRO A 213 -10.10 9.26 -5.26
CA PRO A 213 -8.91 8.78 -4.56
C PRO A 213 -9.25 7.61 -3.63
N THR A 214 -8.35 6.63 -3.58
CA THR A 214 -8.42 5.48 -2.67
C THR A 214 -7.13 5.43 -1.86
N PRO A 215 -7.18 5.41 -0.51
CA PRO A 215 -5.99 5.38 0.34
C PRO A 215 -4.95 4.37 -0.14
N PHE A 216 -3.69 4.81 -0.23
CA PHE A 216 -2.53 4.08 -0.75
C PHE A 216 -2.59 3.68 -2.24
N ILE A 217 -3.73 3.21 -2.75
CA ILE A 217 -3.85 2.67 -4.12
C ILE A 217 -3.76 3.79 -5.17
N ARG A 218 -4.46 4.89 -4.93
CA ARG A 218 -4.51 6.06 -5.82
C ARG A 218 -4.73 7.32 -4.99
N THR A 219 -3.66 8.08 -4.79
CA THR A 219 -3.66 9.32 -4.00
C THR A 219 -3.02 10.44 -4.83
N ARG A 220 -3.36 11.69 -4.55
CA ARG A 220 -2.82 12.84 -5.29
C ARG A 220 -1.38 13.11 -4.92
N GLU A 221 -1.07 13.02 -3.63
CA GLU A 221 0.29 12.92 -3.13
C GLU A 221 0.58 11.48 -2.72
N PHE A 222 1.68 10.91 -3.21
CA PHE A 222 2.15 9.60 -2.76
C PHE A 222 3.66 9.57 -2.61
N TYR A 223 4.15 8.65 -1.78
CA TYR A 223 5.57 8.39 -1.63
C TYR A 223 5.95 7.23 -2.53
N TRP A 224 7.10 7.37 -3.16
CA TRP A 224 7.63 6.33 -4.03
C TRP A 224 9.15 6.27 -3.99
N GLN A 225 9.64 5.25 -4.67
CA GLN A 225 10.97 5.18 -5.19
C GLN A 225 10.88 5.30 -6.71
N GLU A 226 11.77 6.11 -7.29
CA GLU A 226 12.02 6.13 -8.73
C GLU A 226 13.52 5.96 -8.99
N GLY A 227 13.84 5.09 -9.92
CA GLY A 227 15.21 4.69 -10.20
C GLY A 227 15.43 4.78 -11.69
N HIS A 228 16.57 5.32 -12.08
CA HIS A 228 16.90 5.60 -13.47
C HIS A 228 18.31 5.11 -13.73
N THR A 229 18.51 4.50 -14.90
CA THR A 229 19.84 4.11 -15.35
C THR A 229 20.11 4.52 -16.79
N ALA A 230 21.39 4.65 -17.14
CA ALA A 230 21.86 4.82 -18.51
C ALA A 230 22.99 3.83 -18.78
N HIS A 231 22.87 3.06 -19.86
CA HIS A 231 23.78 1.99 -20.25
C HIS A 231 24.35 2.23 -21.64
N ALA A 232 25.48 1.59 -21.94
CA ALA A 232 26.12 1.73 -23.25
C ALA A 232 25.39 0.90 -24.32
N THR A 233 24.72 -0.19 -23.93
CA THR A 233 24.05 -1.10 -24.86
C THR A 233 22.59 -1.35 -24.51
N ASP A 234 21.78 -1.65 -25.54
CA ASP A 234 20.38 -2.03 -25.41
C ASP A 234 20.19 -3.27 -24.52
N LYS A 235 21.10 -4.24 -24.65
CA LYS A 235 21.04 -5.49 -23.89
C LYS A 235 21.25 -5.29 -22.39
N GLU A 236 22.20 -4.45 -22.01
CA GLU A 236 22.41 -4.10 -20.59
C GLU A 236 21.17 -3.43 -19.99
N ALA A 237 20.50 -2.56 -20.74
CA ALA A 237 19.26 -1.93 -20.30
C ALA A 237 18.11 -2.93 -20.16
N GLU A 238 17.97 -3.88 -21.08
CA GLU A 238 17.00 -4.97 -20.98
C GLU A 238 17.26 -5.86 -19.76
N ASP A 239 18.49 -6.32 -19.56
CA ASP A 239 18.86 -7.17 -18.42
C ASP A 239 18.61 -6.45 -17.09
N TRP A 240 18.87 -5.14 -17.05
CA TRP A 240 18.59 -4.30 -15.89
C TRP A 240 17.09 -4.18 -15.60
N MET A 241 16.27 -4.00 -16.65
CA MET A 241 14.82 -3.92 -16.52
C MET A 241 14.27 -5.19 -15.85
N TRP A 242 14.68 -6.38 -16.31
CA TRP A 242 14.25 -7.66 -15.75
C TRP A 242 14.76 -7.89 -14.33
N MET A 243 16.01 -7.52 -14.03
CA MET A 243 16.56 -7.62 -12.67
C MET A 243 15.76 -6.80 -11.67
N ILE A 244 15.42 -5.55 -12.01
CA ILE A 244 14.62 -4.69 -11.13
C ILE A 244 13.19 -5.23 -10.97
N LEU A 245 12.60 -5.77 -12.04
CA LEU A 245 11.28 -6.39 -11.95
C LEU A 245 11.27 -7.55 -10.95
N ASP A 246 12.30 -8.39 -10.96
CA ASP A 246 12.46 -9.47 -9.98
C ASP A 246 12.62 -8.91 -8.55
N PHE A 247 13.37 -7.83 -8.35
CA PHE A 247 13.48 -7.20 -7.03
C PHE A 247 12.11 -6.71 -6.52
N TYR A 248 11.26 -6.17 -7.39
CA TYR A 248 9.90 -5.83 -7.02
C TYR A 248 9.05 -7.07 -6.71
N ARG A 249 9.16 -8.15 -7.48
CA ARG A 249 8.52 -9.43 -7.14
C ARG A 249 8.93 -9.87 -5.73
N ARG A 250 10.21 -9.81 -5.39
CA ARG A 250 10.74 -10.17 -4.06
C ARG A 250 10.21 -9.28 -2.94
N VAL A 251 10.06 -7.96 -3.18
CA VAL A 251 9.39 -7.06 -2.21
C VAL A 251 7.96 -7.55 -1.92
N TYR A 252 7.19 -7.89 -2.93
CA TYR A 252 5.81 -8.34 -2.72
C TYR A 252 5.77 -9.75 -2.09
N GLU A 253 6.49 -10.72 -2.64
CA GLU A 253 6.39 -12.11 -2.22
C GLU A 253 7.14 -12.40 -0.92
N GLU A 254 8.41 -12.00 -0.82
CA GLU A 254 9.27 -12.36 0.32
C GLU A 254 9.00 -11.48 1.54
N LEU A 255 8.75 -10.18 1.34
CA LEU A 255 8.56 -9.21 2.42
C LEU A 255 7.07 -9.04 2.77
N LEU A 256 6.22 -8.78 1.78
CA LEU A 256 4.80 -8.50 1.98
C LEU A 256 3.90 -9.75 1.92
N ALA A 257 4.44 -10.93 1.65
CA ALA A 257 3.67 -12.17 1.49
C ALA A 257 2.53 -12.06 0.47
N VAL A 258 2.67 -11.20 -0.55
CA VAL A 258 1.69 -10.98 -1.62
C VAL A 258 2.22 -11.63 -2.91
N PRO A 259 1.51 -12.60 -3.50
CA PRO A 259 1.87 -13.15 -4.80
C PRO A 259 1.63 -12.12 -5.90
N VAL A 260 2.52 -12.07 -6.88
CA VAL A 260 2.39 -11.19 -8.04
C VAL A 260 2.74 -11.92 -9.33
N VAL A 261 2.24 -11.41 -10.45
CA VAL A 261 2.50 -11.95 -11.79
C VAL A 261 3.43 -11.01 -12.54
N PRO A 262 4.70 -11.39 -12.78
CA PRO A 262 5.56 -10.63 -13.68
C PRO A 262 5.06 -10.77 -15.13
N GLY A 263 5.19 -9.72 -15.92
CA GLY A 263 4.86 -9.74 -17.34
C GLY A 263 5.16 -8.42 -18.05
N VAL A 264 4.78 -8.33 -19.33
CA VAL A 264 5.01 -7.15 -20.18
C VAL A 264 3.68 -6.49 -20.52
N LYS A 265 3.60 -5.16 -20.49
CA LYS A 265 2.40 -4.45 -20.94
C LYS A 265 2.20 -4.59 -22.46
N SER A 266 0.95 -4.56 -22.90
CA SER A 266 0.64 -4.37 -24.31
C SER A 266 1.13 -3.01 -24.80
N GLU A 267 1.18 -2.82 -26.12
CA GLU A 267 1.52 -1.52 -26.71
C GLU A 267 0.59 -0.39 -26.23
N GLY A 268 -0.72 -0.66 -26.07
CA GLY A 268 -1.69 0.32 -25.57
C GLY A 268 -1.59 0.64 -24.07
N GLU A 269 -0.98 -0.24 -23.26
CA GLU A 269 -0.86 -0.05 -21.80
C GLU A 269 0.59 0.21 -21.33
N LYS A 270 1.58 0.19 -22.23
CA LYS A 270 2.97 0.49 -21.87
C LYS A 270 3.14 1.99 -21.64
N PHE A 271 4.22 2.37 -20.97
CA PHE A 271 4.60 3.77 -20.88
C PHE A 271 4.93 4.30 -22.28
N PRO A 272 4.30 5.39 -22.76
CA PRO A 272 4.52 5.90 -24.13
C PRO A 272 5.98 6.25 -24.43
N GLY A 273 6.75 6.68 -23.43
CA GLY A 273 8.18 6.95 -23.57
C GLY A 273 9.08 5.70 -23.54
N GLY A 274 8.52 4.52 -23.26
CA GLY A 274 9.24 3.27 -23.11
C GLY A 274 9.24 2.39 -24.36
N LYS A 275 10.36 1.72 -24.63
CA LYS A 275 10.45 0.64 -25.62
C LYS A 275 9.67 -0.59 -25.14
N ILE A 276 9.91 -1.01 -23.90
CA ILE A 276 9.23 -2.12 -23.22
C ILE A 276 8.84 -1.66 -21.81
N THR A 277 7.63 -2.00 -21.37
CA THR A 277 7.21 -1.81 -19.97
C THR A 277 6.91 -3.16 -19.36
N SER A 278 7.67 -3.54 -18.34
CA SER A 278 7.43 -4.73 -17.55
C SER A 278 6.79 -4.37 -16.21
N THR A 279 5.90 -5.23 -15.71
CA THR A 279 5.15 -5.00 -14.48
C THR A 279 4.97 -6.27 -13.67
N VAL A 280 4.74 -6.09 -12.37
CA VAL A 280 4.23 -7.14 -11.48
C VAL A 280 2.78 -6.82 -11.15
N GLU A 281 1.87 -7.73 -11.49
CA GLU A 281 0.42 -7.55 -11.31
C GLU A 281 -0.06 -8.32 -10.07
N ALA A 282 -0.77 -7.63 -9.16
CA ALA A 282 -1.38 -8.22 -7.97
C ALA A 282 -2.89 -8.40 -8.16
N TYR A 283 -3.48 -9.43 -7.53
CA TYR A 283 -4.93 -9.68 -7.55
C TYR A 283 -5.56 -9.32 -6.21
N MET A 284 -6.64 -8.53 -6.24
CA MET A 284 -7.41 -8.13 -5.06
C MET A 284 -8.64 -9.02 -4.89
N PRO A 285 -9.05 -9.36 -3.65
CA PRO A 285 -10.20 -10.23 -3.38
C PRO A 285 -11.55 -9.77 -3.97
N ASN A 286 -11.67 -8.50 -4.32
CA ASN A 286 -12.85 -7.95 -5.00
C ASN A 286 -12.89 -8.22 -6.51
N GLY A 287 -11.95 -8.99 -7.06
CA GLY A 287 -11.91 -9.35 -8.49
C GLY A 287 -11.14 -8.37 -9.36
N ARG A 288 -10.46 -7.38 -8.78
CA ARG A 288 -9.66 -6.39 -9.53
C ARG A 288 -8.18 -6.70 -9.45
N ALA A 289 -7.48 -6.48 -10.55
CA ALA A 289 -6.03 -6.42 -10.58
C ALA A 289 -5.52 -5.04 -10.14
N VAL A 290 -4.27 -5.01 -9.70
CA VAL A 290 -3.53 -3.79 -9.35
C VAL A 290 -2.11 -3.95 -9.89
N GLN A 291 -1.68 -3.02 -10.75
CA GLN A 291 -0.27 -2.91 -11.12
C GLN A 291 0.52 -2.50 -9.86
N ALA A 292 1.36 -3.42 -9.40
CA ALA A 292 2.02 -3.33 -8.11
C ALA A 292 3.32 -2.53 -8.20
N ALA A 293 4.11 -2.75 -9.26
CA ALA A 293 5.31 -1.97 -9.59
C ALA A 293 5.58 -2.01 -11.10
N THR A 294 6.54 -1.21 -11.57
CA THR A 294 6.88 -1.09 -12.99
C THR A 294 8.37 -0.95 -13.21
N SER A 295 8.88 -1.57 -14.27
CA SER A 295 10.26 -1.46 -14.74
C SER A 295 10.25 -1.30 -16.26
N HIS A 296 10.73 -0.16 -16.74
CA HIS A 296 10.70 0.25 -18.13
C HIS A 296 12.09 0.14 -18.75
N HIS A 297 12.18 -0.52 -19.90
CA HIS A 297 13.27 -0.31 -20.82
C HIS A 297 12.90 0.87 -21.73
N LEU A 298 13.58 2.00 -21.57
CA LEU A 298 13.28 3.24 -22.28
C LEU A 298 13.89 3.30 -23.69
N GLY A 299 14.75 2.34 -24.04
CA GLY A 299 15.57 2.41 -25.25
C GLY A 299 16.43 3.66 -25.25
N ASP A 300 16.57 4.28 -26.42
CA ASP A 300 17.25 5.55 -26.61
C ASP A 300 16.28 6.74 -26.74
N ASN A 301 14.98 6.55 -26.49
CA ASN A 301 13.93 7.57 -26.67
C ASN A 301 14.24 8.88 -25.92
N PHE A 302 14.44 8.80 -24.61
CA PHE A 302 14.75 9.96 -23.78
C PHE A 302 16.15 10.52 -24.04
N SER A 303 17.12 9.66 -24.32
CA SER A 303 18.48 10.10 -24.62
C SER A 303 18.55 10.94 -25.90
N LYS A 304 17.69 10.66 -26.90
CA LYS A 304 17.52 11.48 -28.10
C LYS A 304 16.88 12.84 -27.79
N ILE A 305 15.85 12.85 -26.93
CA ILE A 305 15.18 14.10 -26.51
C ILE A 305 16.14 15.00 -25.72
N TYR A 306 16.93 14.44 -24.82
CA TYR A 306 17.82 15.16 -23.90
C TYR A 306 19.28 15.25 -24.35
N GLU A 307 19.60 14.70 -25.52
CA GLU A 307 20.95 14.67 -26.09
C GLU A 307 21.99 14.03 -25.15
N ILE A 308 21.63 12.91 -24.52
CA ILE A 308 22.54 12.13 -23.67
C ILE A 308 23.36 11.20 -24.55
N VAL A 309 24.53 11.70 -24.98
CA VAL A 309 25.42 11.04 -25.94
C VAL A 309 26.77 10.75 -25.28
N PHE A 310 27.36 9.60 -25.62
CA PHE A 310 28.71 9.21 -25.18
C PHE A 310 29.61 8.84 -26.35
N ASP A 311 30.91 9.03 -26.18
CA ASP A 311 31.94 8.52 -27.08
C ASP A 311 32.22 7.05 -26.76
N ALA A 312 31.99 6.18 -27.75
CA ALA A 312 32.19 4.75 -27.66
C ALA A 312 33.67 4.38 -27.42
N ALA A 313 33.93 3.09 -27.16
CA ALA A 313 35.28 2.61 -26.86
C ALA A 313 36.28 2.79 -28.01
N ASP A 314 35.79 2.92 -29.25
CA ASP A 314 36.60 3.21 -30.43
C ASP A 314 37.08 4.67 -30.50
N GLY A 315 36.55 5.56 -29.65
CA GLY A 315 36.89 6.98 -29.59
C GLY A 315 36.42 7.81 -30.79
N VAL A 316 35.63 7.23 -31.69
CA VAL A 316 35.15 7.88 -32.94
C VAL A 316 33.63 7.86 -33.00
N THR A 317 33.00 6.76 -32.60
CA THR A 317 31.55 6.61 -32.65
C THR A 317 30.91 7.35 -31.49
N ARG A 318 29.95 8.22 -31.81
CA ARG A 318 29.07 8.83 -30.81
C ARG A 318 27.74 8.10 -30.80
N SER A 319 27.30 7.67 -29.64
CA SER A 319 26.07 6.89 -29.46
C SER A 319 25.20 7.47 -28.35
N PHE A 320 23.90 7.30 -28.52
CA PHE A 320 22.91 7.58 -27.50
C PHE A 320 22.93 6.49 -26.43
N VAL A 321 22.72 6.86 -25.17
CA VAL A 321 22.62 5.88 -24.08
C VAL A 321 21.30 5.13 -24.11
N HIS A 322 21.31 3.88 -23.67
CA HIS A 322 20.09 3.09 -23.48
C HIS A 322 19.64 3.20 -22.02
N GLN A 323 18.42 3.69 -21.79
CA GLN A 323 17.96 4.00 -20.44
C GLN A 323 16.96 2.97 -19.90
N THR A 324 16.87 2.91 -18.57
CA THR A 324 15.74 2.30 -17.86
C THR A 324 15.19 3.29 -16.83
N SER A 325 13.89 3.19 -16.55
CA SER A 325 13.28 3.80 -15.36
C SER A 325 12.37 2.80 -14.66
N TRP A 326 12.26 2.87 -13.35
CA TRP A 326 11.51 1.88 -12.55
C TRP A 326 10.96 2.53 -11.29
N GLY A 327 9.76 2.11 -10.87
CA GLY A 327 9.09 2.71 -9.73
C GLY A 327 8.22 1.76 -8.91
N LEU A 328 8.22 2.01 -7.60
CA LEU A 328 7.41 1.35 -6.58
C LEU A 328 6.88 2.40 -5.60
N THR A 329 5.60 2.31 -5.25
CA THR A 329 4.93 3.33 -4.42
C THR A 329 4.37 2.75 -3.12
N THR A 330 3.84 3.64 -2.27
CA THR A 330 3.04 3.27 -1.09
C THR A 330 1.78 2.46 -1.41
N ARG A 331 1.42 2.30 -2.69
CA ARG A 331 0.44 1.31 -3.16
C ARG A 331 0.75 -0.09 -2.65
N SER A 332 2.03 -0.44 -2.49
CA SER A 332 2.48 -1.69 -1.86
C SER A 332 1.86 -1.93 -0.48
N VAL A 333 1.72 -0.88 0.34
CA VAL A 333 1.05 -0.94 1.65
C VAL A 333 -0.43 -1.24 1.48
N GLY A 334 -1.11 -0.51 0.59
CA GLY A 334 -2.54 -0.72 0.30
C GLY A 334 -2.84 -2.12 -0.21
N VAL A 335 -2.01 -2.63 -1.12
CA VAL A 335 -2.11 -4.00 -1.65
C VAL A 335 -1.96 -5.03 -0.53
N ALA A 336 -0.96 -4.90 0.34
CA ALA A 336 -0.79 -5.82 1.48
C ALA A 336 -2.01 -5.80 2.43
N VAL A 337 -2.57 -4.62 2.71
CA VAL A 337 -3.77 -4.47 3.53
C VAL A 337 -4.97 -5.17 2.86
N MET A 338 -5.20 -4.92 1.58
CA MET A 338 -6.32 -5.48 0.81
C MET A 338 -6.25 -7.01 0.72
N VAL A 339 -5.07 -7.57 0.47
CA VAL A 339 -4.88 -9.03 0.33
C VAL A 339 -5.13 -9.74 1.65
N HIS A 340 -4.51 -9.27 2.75
CA HIS A 340 -4.41 -10.03 3.99
C HIS A 340 -5.51 -9.75 5.00
N SER A 341 -6.00 -8.52 5.10
CA SER A 341 -6.91 -8.11 6.17
C SER A 341 -8.28 -8.80 6.09
N ASP A 342 -8.99 -8.85 7.20
CA ASP A 342 -10.31 -9.50 7.34
C ASP A 342 -11.31 -8.61 8.10
N ASP A 343 -12.47 -9.17 8.44
CA ASP A 343 -13.55 -8.45 9.13
C ASP A 343 -13.25 -8.14 10.61
N LYS A 344 -12.12 -8.62 11.16
CA LYS A 344 -11.62 -8.21 12.48
C LYS A 344 -10.66 -7.03 12.41
N GLY A 345 -10.24 -6.64 11.19
CA GLY A 345 -9.33 -5.53 10.95
C GLY A 345 -8.06 -5.94 10.22
N LEU A 346 -6.98 -5.22 10.50
CA LEU A 346 -5.71 -5.38 9.81
C LEU A 346 -5.08 -6.76 10.06
N VAL A 347 -4.50 -7.35 9.01
CA VAL A 347 -3.58 -8.48 9.09
C VAL A 347 -2.31 -8.08 8.34
N LEU A 348 -1.16 -8.13 9.01
CA LEU A 348 0.13 -7.81 8.41
C LEU A 348 1.09 -9.00 8.46
N PRO A 349 1.91 -9.20 7.41
CA PRO A 349 3.04 -10.11 7.47
C PRO A 349 4.01 -9.74 8.61
N PRO A 350 4.48 -10.72 9.40
CA PRO A 350 5.41 -10.49 10.50
C PRO A 350 6.67 -9.70 10.14
N LYS A 351 7.17 -9.78 8.90
CA LYS A 351 8.34 -9.01 8.46
C LYS A 351 8.10 -7.49 8.40
N VAL A 352 6.84 -7.05 8.28
CA VAL A 352 6.48 -5.62 8.17
C VAL A 352 5.61 -5.11 9.31
N ALA A 353 5.10 -5.98 10.19
CA ALA A 353 4.30 -5.57 11.34
C ALA A 353 5.12 -4.70 12.33
N MET A 354 4.63 -3.50 12.68
CA MET A 354 5.29 -2.60 13.64
C MET A 354 5.45 -3.25 15.02
N GLY A 355 4.41 -3.95 15.48
CA GLY A 355 4.49 -4.88 16.62
C GLY A 355 4.18 -6.29 16.15
N GLN A 356 5.10 -7.22 16.42
CA GLN A 356 4.96 -8.63 16.06
C GLN A 356 4.22 -9.40 17.16
N VAL A 357 4.47 -9.03 18.42
CA VAL A 357 3.99 -9.76 19.59
C VAL A 357 3.44 -8.79 20.62
N VAL A 358 2.27 -9.10 21.18
CA VAL A 358 1.74 -8.41 22.36
C VAL A 358 1.44 -9.40 23.48
N LEU A 359 1.96 -9.13 24.67
CA LEU A 359 1.69 -9.90 25.89
C LEU A 359 0.59 -9.21 26.68
N ILE A 360 -0.47 -9.96 27.01
CA ILE A 360 -1.64 -9.44 27.69
C ILE A 360 -1.87 -10.22 28.99
N PRO A 361 -1.72 -9.57 30.16
CA PRO A 361 -2.03 -10.19 31.44
C PRO A 361 -3.55 -10.36 31.58
N ILE A 362 -3.99 -11.57 31.94
CA ILE A 362 -5.38 -11.83 32.32
C ILE A 362 -5.48 -11.67 33.83
N PRO A 363 -6.30 -10.73 34.34
CA PRO A 363 -6.39 -10.47 35.77
C PRO A 363 -6.97 -11.68 36.49
N TYR A 364 -6.37 -12.00 37.63
CA TYR A 364 -6.95 -12.82 38.68
C TYR A 364 -8.19 -12.13 39.24
N GLN A 365 -9.32 -12.82 39.13
CA GLN A 365 -10.54 -12.47 39.83
C GLN A 365 -10.53 -13.16 41.19
N SER A 366 -10.53 -12.38 42.28
CA SER A 366 -10.55 -12.92 43.63
C SER A 366 -11.78 -13.78 43.86
N LYS A 367 -11.62 -14.89 44.57
CA LYS A 367 -12.75 -15.68 45.04
C LYS A 367 -13.43 -14.96 46.20
N SER A 368 -14.71 -15.24 46.42
CA SER A 368 -15.44 -14.70 47.58
C SER A 368 -14.73 -15.08 48.88
N GLY A 369 -14.32 -14.08 49.67
CA GLY A 369 -13.59 -14.25 50.94
C GLY A 369 -12.06 -14.14 50.84
N GLU A 370 -11.47 -13.98 49.66
CA GLU A 370 -10.03 -13.73 49.51
C GLU A 370 -9.66 -12.26 49.79
N ASN A 371 -8.46 -12.04 50.34
CA ASN A 371 -7.95 -10.72 50.64
C ASN A 371 -7.69 -9.92 49.34
N PRO A 372 -8.30 -8.73 49.15
CA PRO A 372 -8.07 -7.88 47.98
C PRO A 372 -6.59 -7.56 47.73
N ALA A 373 -5.78 -7.45 48.80
CA ALA A 373 -4.35 -7.20 48.68
C ALA A 373 -3.57 -8.36 48.04
N GLU A 374 -3.98 -9.61 48.31
CA GLU A 374 -3.35 -10.80 47.72
C GLU A 374 -3.68 -10.93 46.24
N ALA A 375 -4.94 -10.64 45.87
CA ALA A 375 -5.35 -10.59 44.47
C ALA A 375 -4.63 -9.47 43.70
N ALA A 376 -4.45 -8.30 44.31
CA ALA A 376 -3.69 -7.20 43.73
C ALA A 376 -2.23 -7.57 43.50
N LYS A 377 -1.58 -8.18 44.51
CA LYS A 377 -0.20 -8.67 44.41
C LYS A 377 -0.03 -9.71 43.30
N ARG A 378 -0.94 -10.69 43.22
CA ARG A 378 -0.90 -11.71 42.16
C ARG A 378 -1.06 -11.09 40.76
N ASN A 379 -1.92 -10.08 40.63
CA ASN A 379 -2.09 -9.35 39.38
C ASN A 379 -0.84 -8.56 38.99
N GLU A 380 -0.12 -8.01 39.96
CA GLU A 380 1.18 -7.34 39.75
C GLU A 380 2.25 -8.33 39.28
N GLU A 381 2.39 -9.47 39.94
CA GLU A 381 3.35 -10.52 39.56
C GLU A 381 3.14 -11.02 38.12
N ILE A 382 1.89 -11.13 37.68
CA ILE A 382 1.52 -11.49 36.30
C ILE A 382 1.92 -10.38 35.31
N ARG A 383 1.63 -9.10 35.62
CA ARG A 383 2.02 -7.96 34.78
C ARG A 383 3.55 -7.87 34.64
N ASP A 384 4.26 -7.95 35.75
CA ASP A 384 5.73 -7.92 35.77
C ASP A 384 6.32 -9.08 34.97
N LYS A 385 5.67 -10.25 34.99
CA LYS A 385 6.12 -11.37 34.17
C LYS A 385 5.85 -11.15 32.69
N CYS A 386 4.71 -10.58 32.29
CA CYS A 386 4.49 -10.16 30.91
C CYS A 386 5.57 -9.17 30.44
N GLU A 387 5.92 -8.17 31.24
CA GLU A 387 6.96 -7.20 30.88
C GLU A 387 8.34 -7.85 30.75
N ARG A 388 8.70 -8.77 31.66
CA ARG A 388 9.95 -9.54 31.59
C ARG A 388 10.01 -10.43 30.35
N LEU A 389 8.95 -11.19 30.06
CA LEU A 389 8.87 -12.05 28.88
C LEU A 389 8.93 -11.22 27.58
N ALA A 390 8.29 -10.06 27.53
CA ALA A 390 8.39 -9.14 26.40
C ALA A 390 9.83 -8.66 26.19
N ALA A 391 10.54 -8.31 27.29
CA ALA A 391 11.92 -7.89 27.24
C ALA A 391 12.89 -9.03 26.85
N GLU A 392 12.64 -10.25 27.30
CA GLU A 392 13.37 -11.45 26.88
C GLU A 392 13.23 -11.69 25.37
N LEU A 393 12.00 -11.64 24.84
CA LEU A 393 11.74 -11.75 23.40
C LEU A 393 12.44 -10.65 22.60
N LYS A 394 12.41 -9.39 23.06
CA LYS A 394 13.12 -8.28 22.40
C LYS A 394 14.63 -8.50 22.31
N ARG A 395 15.22 -9.13 23.32
CA ARG A 395 16.67 -9.39 23.38
C ARG A 395 17.07 -10.59 22.52
N ALA A 396 16.18 -11.56 22.37
CA ALA A 396 16.42 -12.76 21.58
C ALA A 396 16.84 -12.40 20.15
N ASP A 397 17.98 -12.96 19.74
CA ASP A 397 18.41 -12.95 18.36
C ASP A 397 17.68 -14.05 17.61
N TYR A 398 17.09 -13.68 16.47
CA TYR A 398 16.50 -14.63 15.56
C TYR A 398 17.02 -14.36 14.14
N PHE A 399 17.49 -15.43 13.51
CA PHE A 399 18.04 -15.44 12.17
C PHE A 399 16.95 -15.73 11.14
N GLU A 400 16.68 -14.77 10.25
CA GLU A 400 15.72 -14.92 9.15
C GLU A 400 16.48 -15.02 7.82
N GLY A 401 16.84 -16.25 7.43
CA GLY A 401 17.38 -16.58 6.11
C GLY A 401 18.78 -16.03 5.79
N ASP A 402 19.22 -16.18 4.53
CA ASP A 402 20.59 -15.93 4.01
C ASP A 402 21.14 -14.51 4.16
N SER A 403 20.37 -13.57 4.71
CA SER A 403 20.93 -12.28 5.09
C SER A 403 21.74 -12.46 6.38
N ASN A 404 23.02 -12.07 6.39
CA ASN A 404 23.86 -11.97 7.60
C ASN A 404 23.34 -10.91 8.62
N LYS A 405 22.01 -10.70 8.72
CA LYS A 405 21.34 -9.68 9.52
C LYS A 405 20.49 -10.34 10.61
N TYR A 406 20.78 -10.02 11.86
CA TYR A 406 19.97 -10.45 13.00
C TYR A 406 18.70 -9.62 13.12
N TRP A 407 17.58 -10.31 13.33
CA TRP A 407 16.28 -9.68 13.54
C TRP A 407 15.92 -9.70 15.02
N LYS A 408 15.57 -8.53 15.56
CA LYS A 408 15.00 -8.42 16.92
C LYS A 408 13.49 -8.52 16.87
N ILE A 409 12.92 -9.28 17.80
CA ILE A 409 11.46 -9.42 17.92
C ILE A 409 10.86 -8.12 18.45
N ARG A 410 9.82 -7.63 17.78
CA ARG A 410 9.08 -6.43 18.18
C ARG A 410 7.94 -6.82 19.11
N ALA A 411 8.28 -7.14 20.35
CA ALA A 411 7.34 -7.56 21.39
C ALA A 411 6.96 -6.39 22.33
N TYR A 412 5.77 -6.39 22.90
CA TYR A 412 5.34 -5.39 23.90
C TYR A 412 4.43 -6.06 24.93
N ALA A 413 4.36 -5.53 26.15
CA ALA A 413 3.36 -5.93 27.13
C ALA A 413 2.32 -4.82 27.26
N ASP A 414 1.04 -5.18 27.21
CA ASP A 414 -0.07 -4.25 27.42
C ASP A 414 -0.64 -4.43 28.83
N THR A 415 -0.03 -3.72 29.78
CA THR A 415 -0.34 -3.79 31.21
C THR A 415 -1.36 -2.75 31.67
N ARG A 416 -1.99 -2.00 30.76
CA ARG A 416 -3.03 -0.99 31.06
C ARG A 416 -4.15 -1.59 31.94
N GLN A 417 -4.50 -0.91 33.02
CA GLN A 417 -5.46 -1.44 34.00
C GLN A 417 -6.89 -0.92 33.76
N ASP A 418 -7.03 0.17 33.01
CA ASP A 418 -8.31 0.78 32.62
C ASP A 418 -9.05 0.01 31.51
N LYS A 419 -8.42 -1.03 30.95
CA LYS A 419 -8.96 -1.82 29.83
C LYS A 419 -9.07 -3.30 30.19
N THR A 420 -10.22 -3.90 29.86
CA THR A 420 -10.42 -5.34 30.02
C THR A 420 -9.55 -6.13 29.01
N PRO A 421 -9.21 -7.40 29.29
CA PRO A 421 -8.48 -8.22 28.34
C PRO A 421 -9.18 -8.31 26.97
N GLY A 422 -10.51 -8.48 26.95
CA GLY A 422 -11.27 -8.53 25.70
C GLY A 422 -11.18 -7.25 24.87
N TRP A 423 -11.17 -6.08 25.52
CA TRP A 423 -10.96 -4.81 24.83
C TRP A 423 -9.55 -4.73 24.21
N LYS A 424 -8.52 -5.15 24.95
CA LYS A 424 -7.15 -5.20 24.43
C LYS A 424 -7.02 -6.20 23.29
N TYR A 425 -7.69 -7.36 23.37
CA TYR A 425 -7.68 -8.37 22.31
C TYR A 425 -8.19 -7.76 21.00
N ASN A 426 -9.35 -7.11 21.05
CA ASN A 426 -9.94 -6.44 19.90
C ASN A 426 -9.02 -5.33 19.36
N GLU A 427 -8.45 -4.48 20.21
CA GLU A 427 -7.56 -3.40 19.76
C GLU A 427 -6.34 -3.95 19.01
N TRP A 428 -5.66 -4.96 19.56
CA TRP A 428 -4.45 -5.51 18.94
C TRP A 428 -4.75 -6.40 17.74
N GLU A 429 -5.93 -7.03 17.67
CA GLU A 429 -6.44 -7.72 16.48
C GLU A 429 -6.75 -6.71 15.36
N LEU A 430 -7.45 -5.62 15.68
CA LEU A 430 -7.75 -4.52 14.74
C LEU A 430 -6.48 -3.88 14.20
N LYS A 431 -5.47 -3.69 15.05
CA LYS A 431 -4.15 -3.13 14.72
C LYS A 431 -3.18 -4.14 14.08
N GLY A 432 -3.61 -5.38 13.87
CA GLY A 432 -2.90 -6.40 13.11
C GLY A 432 -1.61 -6.91 13.72
N VAL A 433 -1.54 -7.05 15.05
CA VAL A 433 -0.39 -7.71 15.70
C VAL A 433 -0.42 -9.21 15.42
N PRO A 434 0.60 -9.81 14.76
CA PRO A 434 0.60 -11.21 14.35
C PRO A 434 0.38 -12.23 15.47
N VAL A 435 0.99 -12.01 16.64
CA VAL A 435 0.91 -12.94 17.77
C VAL A 435 0.48 -12.21 19.04
N ARG A 436 -0.62 -12.65 19.64
CA ARG A 436 -0.96 -12.29 21.02
C ARG A 436 -0.51 -13.41 21.96
N ILE A 437 0.07 -13.06 23.10
CA ILE A 437 0.40 -13.98 24.18
C ILE A 437 -0.49 -13.64 25.37
N GLU A 438 -1.22 -14.63 25.86
CA GLU A 438 -2.10 -14.50 27.01
C GLU A 438 -1.42 -15.17 28.22
N LEU A 439 -1.31 -14.44 29.34
CA LEU A 439 -0.78 -14.97 30.61
C LEU A 439 -1.82 -14.75 31.71
N GLY A 440 -2.53 -15.82 32.06
CA GLY A 440 -3.45 -15.83 33.19
C GLY A 440 -2.90 -16.49 34.44
N PRO A 441 -3.64 -16.47 35.55
CA PRO A 441 -3.18 -16.99 36.84
C PRO A 441 -2.83 -18.49 36.80
N LYS A 442 -3.61 -19.29 36.05
CA LYS A 442 -3.37 -20.73 35.90
C LYS A 442 -2.12 -21.03 35.07
N ASP A 443 -1.89 -20.25 34.02
CA ASP A 443 -0.73 -20.40 33.15
C ASP A 443 0.53 -19.91 33.86
N TYR A 444 0.41 -18.88 34.70
CA TYR A 444 1.47 -18.40 35.58
C TYR A 444 1.97 -19.48 36.53
N ASP A 445 1.06 -20.17 37.22
CA ASP A 445 1.40 -21.24 38.16
C ASP A 445 2.10 -22.42 37.46
N LYS A 446 1.79 -22.65 36.18
CA LYS A 446 2.39 -23.71 35.35
C LYS A 446 3.64 -23.26 34.59
N GLN A 447 4.02 -21.99 34.70
CA GLN A 447 5.09 -21.36 33.93
C GLN A 447 4.90 -21.52 32.40
N GLU A 448 3.66 -21.37 31.97
CA GLU A 448 3.21 -21.50 30.59
C GLU A 448 2.52 -20.21 30.12
N VAL A 449 2.27 -20.10 28.81
CA VAL A 449 1.43 -19.08 28.18
C VAL A 449 0.57 -19.71 27.08
N VAL A 450 -0.43 -18.95 26.63
CA VAL A 450 -1.20 -19.25 25.41
C VAL A 450 -0.77 -18.30 24.31
N LEU A 451 -0.37 -18.82 23.15
CA LEU A 451 -0.12 -18.02 21.95
C LEU A 451 -1.39 -18.02 21.09
N VAL A 452 -1.76 -16.87 20.53
CA VAL A 452 -2.90 -16.71 19.62
C VAL A 452 -2.44 -16.06 18.33
N ARG A 453 -2.72 -16.73 17.22
CA ARG A 453 -2.39 -16.26 15.87
C ARG A 453 -3.42 -15.27 15.35
N ARG A 454 -2.99 -14.17 14.74
CA ARG A 454 -3.90 -13.19 14.11
C ARG A 454 -4.48 -13.67 12.78
N ASP A 455 -3.70 -14.38 11.97
CA ASP A 455 -4.09 -14.81 10.63
C ASP A 455 -5.17 -15.91 10.63
N THR A 456 -5.15 -16.80 11.63
CA THR A 456 -6.11 -17.92 11.74
C THR A 456 -7.00 -17.89 12.98
N GLY A 457 -6.62 -17.13 14.02
CA GLY A 457 -7.27 -17.20 15.34
C GLY A 457 -6.91 -18.44 16.17
N GLU A 458 -6.02 -19.30 15.67
CA GLU A 458 -5.58 -20.52 16.37
C GLU A 458 -4.95 -20.19 17.72
N LYS A 459 -5.26 -21.01 18.74
CA LYS A 459 -4.70 -20.92 20.09
C LYS A 459 -3.78 -22.10 20.39
N ILE A 460 -2.50 -21.82 20.65
CA ILE A 460 -1.49 -22.79 21.05
C ILE A 460 -1.31 -22.68 22.56
N LYS A 461 -1.76 -23.68 23.32
CA LYS A 461 -1.76 -23.68 24.78
C LYS A 461 -0.53 -24.43 25.34
N GLY A 462 -0.15 -24.10 26.56
CA GLY A 462 0.87 -24.83 27.30
C GLY A 462 2.30 -24.57 26.85
N VAL A 463 2.57 -23.44 26.18
CA VAL A 463 3.93 -23.08 25.76
C VAL A 463 4.72 -22.61 26.97
N LYS A 464 5.79 -23.32 27.31
CA LYS A 464 6.63 -22.97 28.46
C LYS A 464 7.35 -21.65 28.25
N TRP A 465 7.55 -20.89 29.33
CA TRP A 465 8.28 -19.62 29.28
C TRP A 465 9.69 -19.78 28.70
N THR A 466 10.36 -20.89 29.02
CA THR A 466 11.71 -21.23 28.54
C THR A 466 11.79 -21.39 27.03
N ASP A 467 10.68 -21.74 26.39
CA ASP A 467 10.64 -22.10 24.98
C ASP A 467 10.23 -20.91 24.11
N LEU A 468 9.82 -19.78 24.70
CA LEU A 468 9.27 -18.64 23.98
C LEU A 468 10.25 -18.03 22.98
N THR A 469 11.51 -17.91 23.36
CA THR A 469 12.56 -17.34 22.51
C THR A 469 12.84 -18.19 21.26
N ALA A 470 12.51 -19.49 21.28
CA ALA A 470 12.58 -20.36 20.12
C ALA A 470 11.23 -20.46 19.37
N ARG A 471 10.12 -20.64 20.11
CA ARG A 471 8.79 -20.88 19.53
C ARG A 471 8.23 -19.66 18.81
N VAL A 472 8.40 -18.46 19.36
CA VAL A 472 7.83 -17.23 18.78
C VAL A 472 8.44 -16.93 17.40
N PRO A 473 9.76 -16.95 17.21
CA PRO A 473 10.35 -16.81 15.87
C PRO A 473 9.84 -17.84 14.85
N ALA A 474 9.73 -19.11 15.26
CA ALA A 474 9.18 -20.16 14.38
C ALA A 474 7.73 -19.85 13.99
N LEU A 475 6.91 -19.41 14.95
CA LEU A 475 5.52 -19.04 14.70
C LEU A 475 5.39 -17.84 13.75
N LEU A 476 6.26 -16.84 13.89
CA LEU A 476 6.27 -15.69 12.97
C LEU A 476 6.63 -16.12 11.54
N ARG A 477 7.54 -17.08 11.34
CA ARG A 477 7.82 -17.67 10.02
C ARG A 477 6.60 -18.43 9.48
N GLU A 478 6.01 -19.29 10.31
CA GLU A 478 4.79 -20.04 9.97
C GLU A 478 3.63 -19.11 9.55
N ILE A 479 3.49 -17.94 10.18
CA ILE A 479 2.48 -16.93 9.80
C ILE A 479 2.83 -16.27 8.46
N GLN A 480 4.09 -15.87 8.26
CA GLN A 480 4.54 -15.27 7.00
C GLN A 480 4.28 -16.24 5.82
N ASP A 481 4.67 -17.50 5.97
CA ASP A 481 4.51 -18.52 4.94
C ASP A 481 3.03 -18.84 4.69
N ASN A 482 2.22 -18.96 5.75
CA ASN A 482 0.79 -19.20 5.62
C ASN A 482 0.09 -18.05 4.87
N LEU A 483 0.40 -16.79 5.19
CA LEU A 483 -0.16 -15.63 4.48
C LEU A 483 0.14 -15.70 2.98
N PHE A 484 1.39 -16.01 2.60
CA PHE A 484 1.78 -16.14 1.21
C PHE A 484 1.06 -17.30 0.52
N VAL A 485 1.04 -18.49 1.12
CA VAL A 485 0.39 -19.68 0.56
C VAL A 485 -1.11 -19.45 0.35
N GLN A 486 -1.80 -18.85 1.31
CA GLN A 486 -3.23 -18.55 1.20
C GLN A 486 -3.51 -17.50 0.11
N ALA A 487 -2.72 -16.43 0.06
CA ALA A 487 -2.85 -15.40 -0.97
C ALA A 487 -2.54 -15.97 -2.37
N LYS A 488 -1.49 -16.79 -2.49
CA LYS A 488 -1.11 -17.45 -3.75
C LYS A 488 -2.21 -18.38 -4.25
N LYS A 489 -2.78 -19.20 -3.37
CA LYS A 489 -3.91 -20.05 -3.74
C LYS A 489 -5.09 -19.22 -4.28
N LYS A 490 -5.40 -18.08 -3.64
CA LYS A 490 -6.48 -17.18 -4.12
C LYS A 490 -6.18 -16.59 -5.49
N LEU A 491 -4.93 -16.18 -5.76
CA LEU A 491 -4.51 -15.71 -7.08
C LEU A 491 -4.63 -16.83 -8.13
N ASP A 492 -4.08 -18.01 -7.83
CA ASP A 492 -4.09 -19.16 -8.74
C ASP A 492 -5.54 -19.59 -9.07
N ASP A 493 -6.42 -19.66 -8.06
CA ASP A 493 -7.85 -19.95 -8.24
C ASP A 493 -8.61 -18.84 -8.98
N ALA A 494 -8.11 -17.61 -8.96
CA ALA A 494 -8.71 -16.47 -9.65
C ALA A 494 -8.33 -16.41 -11.13
N ILE A 495 -7.23 -17.03 -11.56
CA ILE A 495 -6.84 -17.05 -12.97
C ILE A 495 -7.55 -18.21 -13.66
N VAL A 496 -8.34 -17.90 -14.68
CA VAL A 496 -9.04 -18.90 -15.52
C VAL A 496 -8.60 -18.80 -16.96
N LYS A 497 -8.31 -19.94 -17.58
CA LYS A 497 -7.96 -20.01 -18.99
C LYS A 497 -9.22 -19.93 -19.84
N VAL A 498 -9.23 -19.00 -20.80
CA VAL A 498 -10.34 -18.80 -21.74
C VAL A 498 -9.78 -18.78 -23.17
N THR A 499 -10.45 -19.49 -24.08
CA THR A 499 -10.07 -19.52 -25.51
C THR A 499 -11.15 -18.96 -26.43
N LYS A 500 -12.28 -18.50 -25.88
CA LYS A 500 -13.43 -17.99 -26.63
C LYS A 500 -14.01 -16.75 -25.94
N TRP A 501 -14.45 -15.76 -26.72
CA TRP A 501 -14.99 -14.51 -26.18
C TRP A 501 -16.16 -14.72 -25.21
N GLU A 502 -17.05 -15.67 -25.49
CA GLU A 502 -18.30 -15.86 -24.73
C GLU A 502 -18.07 -16.24 -23.26
N GLU A 503 -16.87 -16.72 -22.92
CA GLU A 503 -16.49 -17.12 -21.56
C GLU A 503 -15.86 -15.95 -20.76
N VAL A 504 -15.50 -14.84 -21.42
CA VAL A 504 -14.75 -13.73 -20.82
C VAL A 504 -15.56 -12.98 -19.78
N THR A 505 -16.70 -12.39 -20.16
CA THR A 505 -17.55 -11.61 -19.24
C THR A 505 -18.11 -12.47 -18.10
N PRO A 506 -18.56 -13.72 -18.32
CA PRO A 506 -18.93 -14.61 -17.23
C PRO A 506 -17.80 -14.84 -16.22
N ALA A 507 -16.56 -15.04 -16.68
CA ALA A 507 -15.40 -15.19 -15.80
C ALA A 507 -15.13 -13.91 -14.99
N LEU A 508 -15.12 -12.74 -15.65
CA LEU A 508 -14.92 -11.45 -14.99
C LEU A 508 -15.99 -11.18 -13.92
N ASN A 509 -17.24 -11.55 -14.19
CA ASN A 509 -18.34 -11.40 -13.23
C ASN A 509 -18.19 -12.33 -12.01
N GLN A 510 -17.45 -13.42 -12.14
CA GLN A 510 -17.07 -14.30 -11.04
C GLN A 510 -15.77 -13.86 -10.34
N ARG A 511 -15.38 -12.58 -10.48
CA ARG A 511 -14.15 -11.99 -9.91
C ARG A 511 -12.87 -12.69 -10.39
N LYS A 512 -12.85 -13.19 -11.63
CA LYS A 512 -11.67 -13.88 -12.19
C LYS A 512 -10.79 -12.96 -13.02
N ILE A 513 -9.52 -13.34 -13.15
CA ILE A 513 -8.58 -12.87 -14.17
C ILE A 513 -8.63 -13.88 -15.32
N VAL A 514 -8.71 -13.39 -16.55
CA VAL A 514 -8.77 -14.21 -17.76
C VAL A 514 -7.38 -14.37 -18.37
N LEU A 515 -6.90 -15.60 -18.49
CA LEU A 515 -5.71 -15.96 -19.26
C LEU A 515 -6.14 -16.39 -20.67
N ALA A 516 -5.83 -15.60 -21.69
CA ALA A 516 -6.32 -15.84 -23.04
C ALA A 516 -5.21 -15.74 -24.11
N PRO A 517 -5.30 -16.52 -25.21
CA PRO A 517 -4.42 -16.40 -26.36
C PRO A 517 -4.80 -15.17 -27.18
N TRP A 518 -3.87 -14.25 -27.44
CA TRP A 518 -4.16 -12.93 -28.00
C TRP A 518 -3.25 -12.58 -29.18
N CYS A 519 -3.77 -11.81 -30.16
CA CYS A 519 -3.04 -11.39 -31.36
C CYS A 519 -2.21 -10.11 -31.19
N GLN A 520 -2.33 -9.41 -30.05
CA GLN A 520 -1.63 -8.14 -29.75
C GLN A 520 -1.87 -7.01 -30.75
N GLU A 521 -3.05 -6.95 -31.36
CA GLU A 521 -3.43 -5.80 -32.21
C GLU A 521 -4.09 -4.73 -31.32
N GLU A 522 -3.70 -3.46 -31.44
CA GLU A 522 -4.21 -2.38 -30.58
C GLU A 522 -5.74 -2.23 -30.68
N GLU A 523 -6.30 -2.39 -31.88
CA GLU A 523 -7.75 -2.31 -32.10
C GLU A 523 -8.51 -3.38 -31.31
N THR A 524 -7.89 -4.54 -31.10
CA THR A 524 -8.50 -5.62 -30.30
C THR A 524 -8.50 -5.30 -28.81
N GLU A 525 -7.54 -4.50 -28.33
CA GLU A 525 -7.52 -4.03 -26.95
C GLU A 525 -8.71 -3.09 -26.67
N ASP A 526 -8.92 -2.13 -27.56
CA ASP A 526 -10.04 -1.18 -27.47
C ASP A 526 -11.39 -1.90 -27.60
N GLU A 527 -11.48 -2.89 -28.49
CA GLU A 527 -12.68 -3.72 -28.62
C GLU A 527 -12.96 -4.50 -27.32
N ILE A 528 -11.95 -5.09 -26.69
CA ILE A 528 -12.10 -5.79 -25.40
C ILE A 528 -12.64 -4.82 -24.34
N LYS A 529 -12.03 -3.63 -24.21
CA LYS A 529 -12.44 -2.60 -23.24
C LYS A 529 -13.89 -2.19 -23.46
N LYS A 530 -14.27 -1.93 -24.73
CA LYS A 530 -15.63 -1.54 -25.11
C LYS A 530 -16.64 -2.63 -24.81
N ARG A 531 -16.44 -3.85 -25.35
CA ARG A 531 -17.41 -4.94 -25.22
C ARG A 531 -17.62 -5.37 -23.77
N THR A 532 -16.55 -5.47 -22.99
CA THR A 532 -16.68 -5.82 -21.56
C THR A 532 -17.41 -4.74 -20.75
N THR A 533 -17.31 -3.48 -21.14
CA THR A 533 -18.08 -2.38 -20.53
C THR A 533 -19.57 -2.50 -20.86
N GLU A 534 -19.91 -2.70 -22.13
CA GLU A 534 -21.29 -2.83 -22.60
C GLU A 534 -21.97 -4.09 -22.01
N GLU A 535 -21.31 -5.24 -22.04
CA GLU A 535 -21.84 -6.50 -21.50
C GLU A 535 -21.99 -6.46 -19.97
N ALA A 536 -21.09 -5.78 -19.27
CA ALA A 536 -21.22 -5.55 -17.82
C ALA A 536 -22.45 -4.67 -17.51
N ALA A 537 -22.62 -3.55 -18.22
CA ALA A 537 -23.79 -2.66 -18.04
C ALA A 537 -25.11 -3.41 -18.30
N GLN A 538 -25.15 -4.25 -19.33
CA GLN A 538 -26.32 -5.08 -19.63
C GLN A 538 -26.61 -6.11 -18.52
N THR A 539 -25.57 -6.72 -17.95
CA THR A 539 -25.72 -7.64 -16.81
C THR A 539 -26.34 -6.95 -15.61
N LEU A 540 -25.83 -5.76 -15.23
CA LEU A 540 -26.39 -4.97 -14.13
C LEU A 540 -27.86 -4.60 -14.38
N ALA A 541 -28.20 -4.16 -15.59
CA ALA A 541 -29.58 -3.80 -15.94
C ALA A 541 -30.54 -5.01 -15.80
N ASN A 542 -30.09 -6.21 -16.21
CA ASN A 542 -30.88 -7.44 -16.10
C ASN A 542 -31.07 -7.89 -14.64
N GLU A 543 -30.04 -7.76 -13.79
CA GLU A 543 -30.13 -8.06 -12.36
C GLU A 543 -31.09 -7.10 -11.65
N GLN A 544 -31.05 -5.81 -11.98
CA GLN A 544 -31.97 -4.80 -11.44
C GLN A 544 -33.43 -5.05 -11.87
N ALA A 545 -33.65 -5.52 -13.10
CA ALA A 545 -34.98 -5.86 -13.60
C ALA A 545 -35.59 -7.12 -12.93
N THR A 546 -34.76 -8.03 -12.41
CA THR A 546 -35.20 -9.32 -11.83
C THR A 546 -35.32 -9.29 -10.30
N GLN A 547 -34.78 -8.27 -9.61
CA GLN A 547 -34.89 -8.09 -8.14
C GLN A 547 -35.22 -6.63 -7.73
N PRO A 548 -36.45 -6.15 -7.95
CA PRO A 548 -36.82 -4.76 -7.70
C PRO A 548 -36.70 -4.31 -6.23
N ALA A 549 -36.80 -5.23 -5.25
CA ALA A 549 -36.68 -4.91 -3.83
C ALA A 549 -35.23 -4.59 -3.38
N ALA A 550 -34.22 -5.18 -4.03
CA ALA A 550 -32.81 -4.87 -3.77
C ALA A 550 -32.39 -3.53 -4.42
N ALA A 551 -32.95 -3.23 -5.59
CA ALA A 551 -32.75 -1.96 -6.28
C ALA A 551 -33.35 -0.77 -5.50
N ALA A 552 -34.50 -0.96 -4.85
CA ALA A 552 -35.12 0.08 -4.01
C ALA A 552 -34.31 0.39 -2.73
N ALA A 553 -33.61 -0.59 -2.16
CA ALA A 553 -32.74 -0.39 -1.00
C ALA A 553 -31.46 0.38 -1.36
N ALA A 554 -30.94 0.20 -2.58
CA ALA A 554 -29.80 0.95 -3.11
C ALA A 554 -30.14 2.42 -3.44
N ALA A 555 -31.40 2.71 -3.78
CA ALA A 555 -31.85 4.06 -4.16
C ALA A 555 -32.24 4.97 -2.97
N ALA A 556 -32.40 4.43 -1.76
CA ALA A 556 -32.89 5.17 -0.58
C ALA A 556 -31.79 5.77 0.32
N GLY A 557 -30.51 5.69 -0.09
CA GLY A 557 -29.39 6.29 0.62
C GLY A 557 -29.09 7.71 0.12
N GLU A 558 -29.62 8.72 0.79
CA GLU A 558 -29.31 10.12 0.52
C GLU A 558 -27.88 10.44 1.00
N GLY A 559 -26.94 10.61 0.06
CA GLY A 559 -25.58 11.12 0.29
C GLY A 559 -24.46 10.23 -0.26
N GLU A 560 -23.73 10.74 -1.27
CA GLU A 560 -22.55 10.16 -1.92
C GLU A 560 -22.80 8.93 -2.83
N GLU A 561 -23.31 9.22 -4.02
CA GLU A 561 -23.37 8.30 -5.17
C GLU A 561 -21.95 7.83 -5.57
N GLU A 562 -21.63 6.56 -5.31
CA GLU A 562 -20.99 5.56 -6.22
C GLU A 562 -20.44 4.31 -5.45
N TYR A 563 -20.63 4.19 -4.13
CA TYR A 563 -19.94 3.14 -3.34
C TYR A 563 -20.69 1.82 -3.12
N ALA A 564 -21.86 1.66 -3.72
CA ALA A 564 -22.60 0.40 -3.77
C ALA A 564 -22.61 -0.22 -5.17
N ALA A 565 -21.57 0.01 -5.99
CA ALA A 565 -21.42 -0.80 -7.19
C ALA A 565 -21.22 -2.27 -6.76
N PRO A 566 -22.06 -3.23 -7.20
CA PRO A 566 -21.66 -4.63 -7.14
C PRO A 566 -20.29 -4.74 -7.82
N ALA A 567 -19.50 -5.76 -7.46
CA ALA A 567 -18.13 -6.00 -7.93
C ALA A 567 -17.95 -6.18 -9.46
N LEU A 568 -18.88 -5.66 -10.27
CA LEU A 568 -19.13 -5.92 -11.67
C LEU A 568 -18.92 -4.70 -12.60
N THR A 569 -18.59 -3.52 -12.07
CA THR A 569 -18.37 -2.34 -12.93
C THR A 569 -16.91 -2.23 -13.41
N GLY A 570 -16.73 -1.83 -14.67
CA GLY A 570 -15.43 -1.50 -15.26
C GLY A 570 -15.03 -2.40 -16.42
N ALA A 571 -14.37 -1.77 -17.40
CA ALA A 571 -13.77 -2.43 -18.56
C ALA A 571 -12.69 -3.41 -18.13
N ALA A 572 -12.62 -4.56 -18.79
CA ALA A 572 -11.42 -5.37 -18.75
C ALA A 572 -10.37 -4.77 -19.69
N LYS A 573 -9.10 -4.92 -19.31
CA LYS A 573 -7.95 -4.53 -20.12
C LYS A 573 -6.85 -5.59 -20.01
N PRO A 574 -5.89 -5.63 -20.95
CA PRO A 574 -4.70 -6.45 -20.78
C PRO A 574 -3.94 -5.96 -19.55
N LEU A 575 -3.74 -6.87 -18.60
CA LEU A 575 -2.98 -6.62 -17.38
C LEU A 575 -1.49 -6.77 -17.68
N CYS A 576 -1.09 -7.92 -18.21
CA CYS A 576 0.25 -8.18 -18.72
C CYS A 576 0.24 -9.40 -19.65
N ILE A 577 1.21 -9.44 -20.55
CA ILE A 577 1.59 -10.57 -21.37
C ILE A 577 2.57 -11.42 -20.54
N LEU A 578 2.30 -12.73 -20.45
CA LEU A 578 3.15 -13.63 -19.68
C LEU A 578 4.49 -13.87 -20.38
N THR A 579 5.57 -13.90 -19.59
CA THR A 579 6.90 -14.26 -20.08
C THR A 579 6.95 -15.73 -20.54
N ASP A 580 7.96 -16.09 -21.34
CA ASP A 580 8.09 -17.44 -21.90
C ASP A 580 8.29 -18.52 -20.82
N ASP A 581 8.88 -18.15 -19.69
CA ASP A 581 9.19 -19.02 -18.55
C ASP A 581 8.06 -19.12 -17.52
N ASP A 582 6.96 -18.39 -17.70
CA ASP A 582 5.84 -18.43 -16.76
C ASP A 582 5.14 -19.80 -16.79
N PRO A 583 5.07 -20.54 -15.66
CA PRO A 583 4.49 -21.89 -15.64
C PRO A 583 2.99 -21.93 -15.96
N ARG A 584 2.29 -20.79 -15.90
CA ARG A 584 0.87 -20.70 -16.27
C ARG A 584 0.68 -20.61 -17.78
N ARG A 585 1.71 -20.25 -18.53
CA ARG A 585 1.64 -20.04 -19.97
C ARG A 585 1.57 -21.38 -20.72
N PRO A 586 0.47 -21.66 -21.44
CA PRO A 586 0.42 -22.80 -22.34
C PRO A 586 1.35 -22.62 -23.55
N PRO A 587 1.77 -23.72 -24.21
CA PRO A 587 2.48 -23.64 -25.48
C PRO A 587 1.66 -22.84 -26.51
N LEU A 588 2.36 -21.96 -27.25
CA LEU A 588 1.77 -21.26 -28.39
C LEU A 588 2.07 -22.08 -29.65
N THR A 589 1.04 -22.69 -30.23
CA THR A 589 1.13 -23.51 -31.45
C THR A 589 0.53 -22.75 -32.64
N GLU A 590 0.81 -23.19 -33.86
CA GLU A 590 0.22 -22.60 -35.08
C GLU A 590 -1.32 -22.62 -35.08
N ASP A 591 -1.92 -23.60 -34.40
CA ASP A 591 -3.37 -23.73 -34.25
C ASP A 591 -3.97 -22.82 -33.16
N THR A 592 -3.13 -22.14 -32.37
CA THR A 592 -3.61 -21.29 -31.28
C THR A 592 -4.16 -19.99 -31.85
N LYS A 593 -5.48 -19.81 -31.73
CA LYS A 593 -6.20 -18.65 -32.25
C LYS A 593 -6.48 -17.61 -31.17
N CYS A 594 -6.48 -16.35 -31.56
CA CYS A 594 -6.89 -15.23 -30.74
C CYS A 594 -8.33 -15.43 -30.27
N PHE A 595 -8.56 -15.32 -28.95
CA PHE A 595 -9.86 -15.55 -28.33
C PHE A 595 -10.97 -14.60 -28.82
N LEU A 596 -10.58 -13.44 -29.36
CA LEU A 596 -11.49 -12.43 -29.91
C LEU A 596 -11.65 -12.55 -31.42
N THR A 597 -10.54 -12.50 -32.17
CA THR A 597 -10.58 -12.33 -33.64
C THR A 597 -10.50 -13.63 -34.43
N GLY A 598 -10.11 -14.75 -33.79
CA GLY A 598 -9.85 -16.01 -34.48
C GLY A 598 -8.58 -16.03 -35.35
N LYS A 599 -7.85 -14.92 -35.48
CA LYS A 599 -6.52 -14.85 -36.10
C LYS A 599 -5.49 -15.68 -35.33
N ALA A 600 -4.31 -15.92 -35.89
CA ALA A 600 -3.22 -16.55 -35.13
C ALA A 600 -2.86 -15.72 -33.88
N ALA A 601 -2.79 -16.38 -32.72
CA ALA A 601 -2.36 -15.73 -31.49
C ALA A 601 -0.84 -15.55 -31.48
N ARG A 602 -0.37 -14.46 -30.88
CA ARG A 602 1.06 -14.13 -30.71
C ARG A 602 1.55 -14.35 -29.29
N CYS A 603 0.65 -14.34 -28.32
CA CYS A 603 1.00 -14.53 -26.92
C CYS A 603 -0.16 -15.08 -26.10
N TRP A 604 0.14 -15.41 -24.85
CA TRP A 604 -0.85 -15.54 -23.78
C TRP A 604 -0.78 -14.31 -22.89
N ALA A 605 -1.92 -13.66 -22.69
CA ALA A 605 -2.03 -12.46 -21.86
C ALA A 605 -3.11 -12.62 -20.79
N LEU A 606 -2.89 -11.96 -19.66
CA LEU A 606 -3.88 -11.79 -18.61
C LEU A 606 -4.74 -10.58 -18.90
N PHE A 607 -6.04 -10.73 -18.76
CA PHE A 607 -7.05 -9.69 -18.89
C PHE A 607 -7.88 -9.63 -17.61
N GLY A 608 -8.25 -8.43 -17.19
CA GLY A 608 -9.08 -8.28 -16.00
C GLY A 608 -9.52 -6.85 -15.78
N ARG A 609 -10.45 -6.67 -14.84
CA ARG A 609 -10.78 -5.34 -14.31
C ARG A 609 -9.62 -4.88 -13.43
N SER A 610 -9.27 -3.60 -13.50
CA SER A 610 -8.17 -3.02 -12.74
C SER A 610 -8.64 -1.88 -11.85
N TYR A 611 -7.85 -1.55 -10.83
CA TYR A 611 -7.87 -0.24 -10.18
C TYR A 611 -7.26 0.85 -11.06
#